data_AF-A0A9X3KMZ9-F1
#
_entry.id   AF-A0A9X3KMZ9-F1
#
_cell.length_a   1.000
_cell.length_b   1.000
_cell.length_c   1.000
_cell.angle_alpha   90.00
_cell.angle_beta   90.00
_cell.angle_gamma   90.00
#
_symmetry.space_group_name_H-M   'P 1'
#
loop_
_entity.id
_entity.type
_entity.pdbx_description
1 polymer ?
#
loop_
_entity_poly.entity_id
_entity_poly.type
_entity_poly.pdbx_seq_one_letter_code
_entity_poly.pdbx_strand_id
1 'polypeptide(L)' 'MTHAFYIGMSYAATGLVVLCLIAWVVVDGQARKRELKQLETSGVRRRARSASAGDA' A
#
# COMPACT_ATOMS: atom_id res chain seq x y z
N MET A 1 5.68 30.17 -28.66
CA MET A 1 6.35 29.33 -27.65
C MET A 1 5.40 28.97 -26.51
N THR A 2 4.34 28.20 -26.79
CA THR A 2 3.28 27.89 -25.80
C THR A 2 3.05 26.38 -25.65
N HIS A 3 3.35 25.58 -26.68
CA HIS A 3 3.19 24.13 -26.65
C HIS A 3 4.08 23.44 -25.61
N ALA A 4 5.35 23.84 -25.45
CA ALA A 4 6.26 23.23 -24.47
C ALA A 4 5.80 23.45 -23.02
N PHE A 5 5.25 24.63 -22.72
CA PHE A 5 4.70 24.93 -21.40
C PHE A 5 3.44 24.11 -21.12
N TYR A 6 2.51 24.03 -22.08
CA TYR A 6 1.31 23.21 -21.97
C TYR A 6 1.66 21.73 -21.76
N ILE A 7 2.60 21.20 -22.56
CA ILE A 7 3.11 19.83 -22.44
C ILE A 7 3.70 19.59 -21.04
N GLY A 8 4.56 20.50 -20.58
CA GLY A 8 5.13 20.41 -19.23
C GLY A 8 4.08 20.43 -18.12
N MET A 9 3.08 21.30 -18.22
CA MET A 9 1.99 21.40 -17.25
C MET A 9 1.12 20.14 -17.24
N SER A 10 0.79 19.57 -18.41
CA SER A 10 0.01 18.33 -18.51
C SER A 10 0.76 17.13 -17.93
N TYR A 11 2.07 17.02 -18.18
CA TYR A 11 2.88 15.95 -17.57
C TYR A 11 3.04 16.16 -16.06
N ALA A 12 3.20 17.40 -15.60
CA ALA A 12 3.26 17.71 -14.17
C ALA A 12 1.95 17.36 -13.46
N ALA A 13 0.80 17.71 -14.05
CA ALA A 13 -0.52 17.35 -13.53
C ALA A 13 -0.71 15.83 -13.48
N THR A 14 -0.33 15.13 -14.56
CA THR A 14 -0.39 13.66 -14.60
C THR A 14 0.50 13.04 -13.52
N GLY A 15 1.74 13.53 -13.39
CA GLY A 15 2.67 13.09 -12.36
C GLY A 15 2.13 13.34 -10.95
N LEU A 16 1.52 14.49 -10.71
CA LEU A 16 0.88 14.81 -9.43
C LEU A 16 -0.25 13.82 -9.10
N VAL A 17 -1.14 13.53 -10.06
CA VAL A 17 -2.22 12.55 -9.89
C VAL A 17 -1.65 11.16 -9.59
N VAL A 18 -0.64 10.71 -10.33
CA VAL A 18 0.02 9.43 -10.08
C VAL A 18 0.65 9.37 -8.68
N LEU A 19 1.34 10.43 -8.26
CA LEU A 19 1.93 10.50 -6.92
C LEU A 19 0.87 10.48 -5.82
N CYS A 20 -0.26 11.17 -6.01
CA CYS A 20 -1.40 11.10 -5.08
C CYS A 20 -1.96 9.68 -4.97
N LEU A 21 -2.11 8.97 -6.09
CA LEU A 21 -2.58 7.58 -6.09
C LEU A 21 -1.60 6.65 -5.39
N ILE A 22 -0.30 6.78 -5.67
CA ILE A 22 0.75 5.99 -4.99
C ILE A 22 0.70 6.25 -3.49
N ALA A 23 0.64 7.52 -3.08
CA ALA A 23 0.56 7.88 -1.67
C ALA A 23 -0.68 7.27 -1.00
N TRP A 24 -1.84 7.30 -1.69
CA TRP A 24 -3.07 6.69 -1.19
C TRP A 24 -2.93 5.18 -1.02
N VAL A 25 -2.41 4.47 -2.01
CA VAL A 25 -2.18 3.01 -1.94
C VAL A 25 -1.22 2.65 -0.81
N VAL A 26 -0.16 3.46 -0.60
CA VAL A 26 0.78 3.25 0.51
C VAL A 26 0.08 3.45 1.85
N VAL A 27 -0.73 4.50 2.01
CA VAL A 27 -1.50 4.75 3.24
C VAL A 27 -2.49 3.61 3.51
N ASP A 28 -3.18 3.14 2.48
CA ASP A 28 -4.13 2.03 2.55
C ASP A 28 -3.43 0.70 2.94
N GLY A 29 -2.31 0.40 2.29
CA GLY A 29 -1.48 -0.75 2.60
C GLY A 29 -0.88 -0.70 4.01
N GLN A 30 -0.51 0.50 4.49
CA GLN A 30 -0.02 0.68 5.86
C GLN A 30 -1.11 0.49 6.92
N ALA A 31 -2.35 0.88 6.63
CA ALA A 31 -3.48 0.61 7.51
C ALA A 31 -3.69 -0.90 7.70
N ARG A 32 -3.62 -1.68 6.62
CA ARG A 32 -3.69 -3.16 6.67
C ARG A 32 -2.48 -3.77 7.39
N LYS A 33 -1.27 -3.24 7.16
CA LYS A 33 -0.03 -3.72 7.80
C LYS A 33 0.03 -3.45 9.29
N ARG A 34 -0.58 -2.37 9.79
CA ARG A 34 -0.66 -2.07 11.23
C ARG A 34 -1.45 -3.13 11.99
N GLU A 35 -2.55 -3.60 11.40
CA GLU A 35 -3.38 -4.66 11.96
C GLU A 35 -2.62 -6.00 12.00
N LEU A 36 -1.94 -6.35 10.90
CA LEU A 36 -1.06 -7.53 10.83
C LEU A 36 0.09 -7.45 11.84
N LYS A 37 0.74 -6.29 11.97
CA LYS A 37 1.85 -6.11 12.91
C LYS A 37 1.41 -6.27 14.36
N GLN A 38 0.21 -5.77 14.73
CA GLN A 38 -0.35 -6.00 16.06
C GLN A 38 -0.58 -7.49 16.33
N LEU A 39 -1.08 -8.24 15.35
CA LEU A 39 -1.30 -9.69 15.44
C LEU A 39 0.01 -10.49 15.47
N GLU A 40 1.06 -10.03 14.76
CA GLU A 40 2.41 -10.58 14.81
C GLU A 40 3.07 -10.39 16.17
N THR A 41 3.00 -9.18 16.74
CA THR A 41 3.44 -8.93 18.13
C THR A 41 2.61 -9.71 19.16
N SER A 42 1.35 -10.00 18.83
CA SER A 42 0.46 -10.83 19.68
C SER A 42 0.70 -12.34 19.51
N GLY A 43 1.71 -12.77 18.74
CA GLY A 43 2.14 -14.17 18.72
C GLY A 43 1.22 -15.13 17.95
N VAL A 44 0.48 -14.65 16.93
CA VAL A 44 -0.38 -15.48 16.06
C VAL A 44 0.36 -16.66 15.39
N ARG A 45 1.71 -16.59 15.27
CA ARG A 45 2.56 -17.68 14.73
C ARG A 45 2.36 -19.04 15.43
N ARG A 46 1.95 -19.08 16.70
CA ARG A 46 1.72 -20.35 17.40
C ARG A 46 0.40 -21.02 16.99
N ARG A 47 -0.66 -20.25 16.70
CA ARG A 47 -1.96 -20.82 16.29
C ARG A 47 -2.01 -21.25 14.83
N ALA A 48 -1.35 -20.53 13.93
CA ALA A 48 -1.33 -20.90 12.51
C ALA A 48 -0.69 -22.28 12.26
N ARG A 49 0.35 -22.64 13.02
CA ARG A 49 0.95 -23.99 12.97
C ARG A 49 0.05 -25.08 13.57
N SER A 50 -0.84 -24.73 14.50
CA SER A 50 -1.78 -25.68 15.09
C SER A 50 -3.01 -25.91 14.22
N ALA A 51 -3.42 -24.93 13.41
CA ALA A 51 -4.52 -25.08 12.45
C ALA A 51 -4.12 -25.94 11.25
N SER A 52 -2.88 -25.83 10.76
CA SER A 52 -2.38 -26.68 9.66
C SER A 52 -2.04 -28.12 10.09
N ALA A 53 -2.08 -28.43 11.39
CA ALA A 53 -1.78 -29.76 11.93
C ALA A 53 -3.05 -30.56 12.28
N GLY A 54 -4.25 -29.99 12.06
CA GLY A 54 -5.53 -30.61 12.38
C GLY A 54 -6.35 -31.09 11.17
N ASP A 55 -5.91 -30.83 9.94
CA ASP A 55 -6.55 -31.30 8.69
C ASP A 55 -5.71 -32.41 8.03
N ALA A 56 -5.53 -33.53 8.74
CA ALA A 56 -4.95 -34.77 8.21
C ALA A 56 -5.89 -35.94 8.49
#